data_AF-A0AAE1QEJ2-F1
#
_entry.id   AF-A0AAE1QEJ2-F1
#
_cell.length_a   1.000
_cell.length_b   1.000
_cell.length_c   1.000
_cell.angle_alpha   90.00
_cell.angle_beta   90.00
_cell.angle_gamma   90.00
#
_symmetry.space_group_name_H-M   'P 1'
#
loop_
_entity.id
_entity.type
_entity.pdbx_description
1 polymer ?
#
loop_
_entity_poly.entity_id
_entity_poly.type
_entity_poly.pdbx_seq_one_letter_code
_entity_poly.pdbx_strand_id
1 'polypeptide(L)'
;MAVLAVPSYETPVDSLWDLPAAAAQGFSVGLVKDTSIQYIFQEAKSGVYQEVWKLLDYTKFVRYPDHGFDKITQEKYLFINSQMNSELRAVQRGRQRFYLAQQTFYPQGYGIACFSGAPFLPKFNQMLMRILSSGLISHWKDIELGRASSSSSASSSTPTLTGNRKPEAITLEHLQAAFFILVLGFLTAVISLVGEVAWTAWSKSCW
;
A
#
# COMPACT_ATOMS: atom_id res chain seq x y z
N MET A 1 20.26 -19.02 1.30
CA MET A 1 19.21 -18.02 1.61
C MET A 1 19.76 -16.65 1.27
N ALA A 2 19.22 -15.98 0.26
CA ALA A 2 19.71 -14.66 -0.17
C ALA A 2 18.97 -13.56 0.60
N VAL A 3 19.53 -13.15 1.75
CA VAL A 3 18.96 -12.14 2.65
C VAL A 3 19.01 -10.72 2.03
N LEU A 4 19.92 -10.49 1.08
CA LEU A 4 20.17 -9.16 0.48
C LEU A 4 19.19 -8.76 -0.63
N ALA A 5 18.36 -9.68 -1.13
CA ALA A 5 17.44 -9.44 -2.25
C ALA A 5 15.97 -9.30 -1.81
N VAL A 6 15.70 -9.41 -0.50
CA VAL A 6 14.36 -9.22 0.05
C VAL A 6 14.29 -7.78 0.53
N PRO A 7 13.71 -6.85 -0.24
CA PRO A 7 13.37 -5.54 0.30
C PRO A 7 12.51 -5.73 1.55
N SER A 8 12.90 -5.07 2.65
CA SER A 8 12.12 -5.00 3.88
C SER A 8 10.85 -4.19 3.62
N TYR A 9 9.84 -4.82 3.01
CA TYR A 9 8.51 -4.23 2.93
C TYR A 9 7.90 -4.23 4.35
N GLU A 10 7.32 -3.10 4.77
CA GLU A 10 6.42 -3.08 5.92
C GLU A 10 5.35 -4.16 5.72
N THR A 11 5.04 -4.93 6.76
CA THR A 11 4.07 -6.03 6.67
C THR A 11 2.75 -5.50 6.12
N PRO A 12 2.27 -5.97 4.97
CA PRO A 12 1.03 -5.47 4.40
C PRO A 12 -0.14 -5.78 5.33
N VAL A 13 -1.02 -4.80 5.48
CA VAL A 13 -2.29 -4.97 6.21
C VAL A 13 -3.28 -5.58 5.23
N ASP A 14 -3.52 -6.89 5.37
CA ASP A 14 -4.37 -7.65 4.44
C ASP A 14 -5.78 -7.91 4.98
N SER A 15 -5.97 -7.84 6.30
CA SER A 15 -7.24 -8.09 6.97
C SER A 15 -7.60 -7.02 8.01
N LEU A 16 -8.86 -7.01 8.43
CA LEU A 16 -9.28 -6.17 9.56
C LEU A 16 -8.59 -6.56 10.88
N TRP A 17 -8.15 -7.82 11.00
CA TRP A 17 -7.48 -8.32 12.19
C TRP A 17 -6.05 -7.80 12.35
N ASP A 18 -5.46 -7.30 11.25
CA ASP A 18 -4.12 -6.74 11.22
C ASP A 18 -4.11 -5.25 11.58
N LEU A 19 -5.28 -4.59 11.56
CA LEU A 19 -5.42 -3.16 11.88
C LEU A 19 -4.92 -2.78 13.28
N PRO A 20 -5.14 -3.57 14.36
CA PRO A 20 -4.58 -3.26 15.68
C PRO A 20 -3.05 -3.27 15.67
N ALA A 21 -2.43 -4.22 14.96
CA ALA A 21 -0.98 -4.30 14.84
C ALA A 21 -0.42 -3.11 14.05
N ALA A 22 -1.09 -2.71 12.96
CA ALA A 22 -0.71 -1.54 12.19
C ALA A 22 -0.86 -0.23 13.00
N ALA A 23 -1.94 -0.10 13.78
CA ALA A 23 -2.14 1.05 14.66
C ALA A 23 -1.02 1.16 15.70
N ALA A 24 -0.55 0.04 16.27
CA ALA A 24 0.60 0.01 17.16
C ALA A 24 1.92 0.45 16.49
N GLN A 25 2.03 0.27 15.17
CA GLN A 25 3.16 0.76 14.35
C GLN A 25 3.02 2.25 13.95
N GLY A 26 1.99 2.94 14.42
CA GLY A 26 1.74 4.35 14.18
C GLY A 26 0.91 4.65 12.93
N PHE A 27 0.27 3.65 12.33
CA PHE A 27 -0.69 3.91 11.24
C PHE A 27 -1.99 4.48 11.79
N SER A 28 -2.44 5.58 11.20
CA SER A 28 -3.78 6.12 11.48
C SER A 28 -4.78 5.53 10.50
N VAL A 29 -5.94 5.09 11.00
CA VAL A 29 -7.00 4.51 10.17
C VAL A 29 -8.10 5.53 9.98
N GLY A 30 -8.59 5.67 8.75
CA GLY A 30 -9.72 6.55 8.51
C GLY A 30 -10.66 6.10 7.40
N LEU A 31 -11.79 6.78 7.41
CA LEU A 31 -13.02 6.45 6.70
C LEU A 31 -13.62 7.71 6.10
N VAL A 32 -14.57 7.52 5.19
CA VAL A 32 -15.42 8.61 4.71
C VAL A 32 -16.57 8.83 5.69
N LYS A 33 -16.77 10.08 6.11
CA LYS A 33 -17.85 10.47 7.04
C LYS A 33 -19.23 10.19 6.46
N ASP A 34 -20.15 9.83 7.34
CA ASP A 34 -21.58 9.65 7.06
C ASP A 34 -21.86 8.60 5.95
N THR A 35 -21.00 7.59 5.87
CA THR A 35 -21.14 6.48 4.91
C THR A 35 -21.60 5.21 5.57
N SER A 36 -22.18 4.28 4.79
CA SER A 36 -22.60 2.96 5.25
C SER A 36 -21.49 2.20 5.99
N ILE A 37 -20.23 2.38 5.57
CA ILE A 37 -19.07 1.76 6.22
C ILE A 37 -18.91 2.30 7.65
N GLN A 38 -18.99 3.62 7.85
CA GLN A 38 -18.96 4.22 9.20
C GLN A 38 -20.08 3.66 10.07
N TYR A 39 -21.32 3.62 9.54
CA TYR A 39 -22.47 3.13 10.30
C TYR A 39 -22.30 1.66 10.73
N ILE A 40 -21.75 0.79 9.89
CA ILE A 40 -21.52 -0.62 10.23
C ILE A 40 -20.58 -0.78 11.42
N PHE A 41 -19.47 -0.03 11.45
CA PHE A 41 -18.55 -0.07 12.58
C PHE A 41 -19.18 0.55 13.84
N GLN A 42 -19.93 1.64 13.68
CA GLN A 42 -20.57 2.34 14.79
C GLN A 42 -21.69 1.52 15.46
N GLU A 43 -22.48 0.78 14.68
CA GLU A 43 -23.60 -0.04 15.20
C GLU A 43 -23.16 -1.43 15.69
N ALA A 44 -21.91 -1.83 15.42
CA ALA A 44 -21.39 -3.12 15.84
C ALA A 44 -21.36 -3.26 17.37
N LYS A 45 -22.17 -4.18 17.91
CA LYS A 45 -22.27 -4.44 19.36
C LYS A 45 -21.23 -5.43 19.89
N SER A 46 -20.63 -6.24 19.02
CA SER A 46 -19.64 -7.26 19.36
C SER A 46 -18.80 -7.66 18.14
N GLY A 47 -17.68 -8.34 18.39
CA GLY A 47 -16.78 -8.87 17.35
C GLY A 47 -15.82 -7.83 16.77
N VAL A 48 -15.18 -8.19 15.66
CA VAL A 48 -14.08 -7.44 15.03
C VAL A 48 -14.45 -6.01 14.70
N TYR A 49 -15.67 -5.80 14.20
CA TYR A 49 -16.13 -4.47 13.83
C TYR A 49 -16.18 -3.51 15.02
N GLN A 50 -16.56 -4.00 16.20
CA GLN A 50 -16.56 -3.20 17.42
C GLN A 50 -15.13 -2.92 17.90
N GLU A 51 -14.23 -3.89 17.80
CA GLU A 51 -12.82 -3.72 18.16
C GLU A 51 -12.13 -2.69 17.25
N VAL A 52 -12.37 -2.79 15.94
CA VAL A 52 -11.90 -1.80 14.97
C VAL A 52 -12.51 -0.43 15.24
N TRP A 53 -13.80 -0.34 15.58
CA TRP A 53 -14.42 0.94 15.93
C TRP A 53 -13.73 1.67 17.08
N LYS A 54 -13.25 0.93 18.09
CA LYS A 54 -12.50 1.51 19.22
C LYS A 54 -11.12 2.04 18.80
N LEU A 55 -10.55 1.53 17.73
CA LEU A 55 -9.26 1.97 17.18
C LEU A 55 -9.41 3.19 16.25
N LEU A 56 -10.62 3.45 15.75
CA LEU A 56 -10.88 4.52 14.81
C LEU A 56 -10.96 5.87 15.52
N ASP A 57 -10.30 6.86 14.93
CA ASP A 57 -10.37 8.26 15.38
C ASP A 57 -11.21 9.08 14.41
N TYR A 58 -12.34 9.61 14.91
CA TYR A 58 -13.26 10.43 14.12
C TYR A 58 -12.59 11.69 13.54
N THR A 59 -11.53 12.21 14.17
CA THR A 59 -10.77 13.36 13.65
C THR A 59 -10.01 13.02 12.36
N LYS A 60 -9.70 11.74 12.14
CA LYS A 60 -8.96 11.23 10.98
C LYS A 60 -9.87 10.91 9.79
N PHE A 61 -11.19 11.00 9.96
CA PHE A 61 -12.15 10.75 8.90
C PHE A 61 -12.18 11.88 7.88
N VAL A 62 -12.35 11.52 6.61
CA VAL A 62 -12.39 12.46 5.49
C VAL A 62 -13.83 12.67 5.01
N ARG A 63 -14.13 13.84 4.46
CA ARG A 63 -15.45 14.13 3.89
C ARG A 63 -15.61 13.59 2.47
N TYR A 64 -14.52 13.60 1.71
CA TYR A 64 -14.49 13.13 0.33
C TYR A 64 -13.45 12.01 0.17
N PRO A 65 -13.73 10.96 -0.62
CA PRO A 65 -12.81 9.86 -0.83
C PRO A 65 -11.45 10.30 -1.37
N ASP A 66 -11.42 11.34 -2.22
CA ASP A 66 -10.19 11.87 -2.81
C ASP A 66 -9.14 12.29 -1.77
N HIS A 67 -9.58 12.95 -0.70
CA HIS A 67 -8.68 13.34 0.39
C HIS A 67 -8.13 12.14 1.16
N GLY A 68 -8.90 11.04 1.21
CA GLY A 68 -8.41 9.78 1.78
C GLY A 68 -7.23 9.25 0.97
N PHE A 69 -7.33 9.22 -0.35
CA PHE A 69 -6.22 8.80 -1.23
C PHE A 69 -5.03 9.76 -1.21
N ASP A 70 -5.26 11.06 -1.05
CA ASP A 70 -4.15 12.03 -0.89
C ASP A 70 -3.36 11.74 0.40
N LYS A 71 -4.05 11.49 1.51
CA LYS A 71 -3.43 11.18 2.81
C LYS A 71 -2.58 9.92 2.79
N ILE A 72 -3.03 8.85 2.13
CA ILE A 72 -2.25 7.60 1.99
C ILE A 72 -0.85 7.89 1.40
N THR A 73 -0.73 8.86 0.49
CA THR A 73 0.54 9.19 -0.16
C THR A 73 1.44 10.11 0.67
N GLN A 74 0.92 10.75 1.72
CA GLN A 74 1.59 11.78 2.49
C GLN A 74 1.96 11.34 3.91
N GLU A 75 1.15 10.48 4.51
CA GLU A 75 1.27 10.05 5.90
C GLU A 75 1.06 8.53 6.04
N LYS A 76 1.46 7.95 7.19
CA LYS A 76 1.17 6.56 7.53
C LYS A 76 -0.33 6.40 7.81
N TYR A 77 -1.12 6.27 6.74
CA TYR A 77 -2.58 6.29 6.77
C TYR A 77 -3.17 5.11 6.03
N LEU A 78 -4.08 4.41 6.72
CA LEU A 78 -4.88 3.32 6.17
C LEU A 78 -6.28 3.82 5.90
N PHE A 79 -6.70 3.70 4.65
CA PHE A 79 -8.00 4.21 4.21
C PHE A 79 -8.96 3.07 3.90
N ILE A 80 -10.07 3.02 4.64
CA ILE A 80 -11.12 2.04 4.44
C ILE A 80 -12.18 2.63 3.51
N ASN A 81 -12.38 2.00 2.35
CA ASN A 81 -13.34 2.42 1.33
C ASN A 81 -13.83 1.22 0.51
N SER A 82 -14.82 1.42 -0.37
CA SER A 82 -15.33 0.36 -1.23
C SER A 82 -14.27 -0.14 -2.22
N GLN A 83 -14.22 -1.46 -2.44
CA GLN A 83 -13.22 -2.11 -3.29
C GLN A 83 -13.15 -1.50 -4.69
N MET A 84 -14.30 -1.30 -5.35
CA MET A 84 -14.36 -0.73 -6.70
C MET A 84 -13.76 0.68 -6.76
N ASN A 85 -14.09 1.53 -5.78
CA ASN A 85 -13.57 2.89 -5.72
C ASN A 85 -12.06 2.89 -5.49
N SER A 86 -11.58 2.02 -4.61
CA SER A 86 -10.15 1.87 -4.33
C SER A 86 -9.36 1.33 -5.52
N GLU A 87 -9.88 0.33 -6.25
CA GLU A 87 -9.28 -0.17 -7.49
C GLU A 87 -9.18 0.95 -8.54
N LEU A 88 -10.29 1.64 -8.80
CA LEU A 88 -10.34 2.68 -9.82
C LEU A 88 -9.39 3.85 -9.50
N ARG A 89 -9.42 4.36 -8.26
CA ARG A 89 -8.56 5.48 -7.83
C ARG A 89 -7.09 5.10 -7.78
N ALA A 90 -6.77 3.88 -7.36
CA ALA A 90 -5.39 3.39 -7.40
C ALA A 90 -4.87 3.35 -8.83
N VAL A 91 -5.67 2.87 -9.79
CA VAL A 91 -5.29 2.86 -11.21
C VAL A 91 -5.12 4.28 -11.75
N GLN A 92 -6.08 5.18 -11.51
CA GLN A 92 -6.02 6.58 -11.98
C GLN A 92 -4.80 7.34 -11.44
N ARG A 93 -4.38 7.06 -10.20
CA ARG A 93 -3.30 7.77 -9.50
C ARG A 93 -1.95 7.03 -9.55
N GLY A 94 -1.88 5.94 -10.33
CA GLY A 94 -0.71 5.08 -10.43
C GLY A 94 -0.74 3.93 -9.43
N ARG A 95 -1.14 2.75 -9.90
CA ARG A 95 -1.38 1.54 -9.07
C ARG A 95 -0.20 1.16 -8.16
N GLN A 96 1.02 1.44 -8.61
CA GLN A 96 2.27 1.14 -7.89
C GLN A 96 2.40 1.90 -6.55
N ARG A 97 1.68 3.02 -6.38
CA ARG A 97 1.72 3.85 -5.17
C ARG A 97 0.78 3.37 -4.06
N PHE A 98 -0.09 2.40 -4.37
CA PHE A 98 -1.15 1.96 -3.46
C PHE A 98 -1.12 0.45 -3.30
N TYR A 99 -1.08 0.01 -2.04
CA TYR A 99 -1.38 -1.36 -1.67
C TYR A 99 -2.87 -1.51 -1.41
N LEU A 100 -3.52 -2.50 -2.03
CA LEU A 100 -4.92 -2.84 -1.74
C LEU A 100 -4.91 -4.15 -0.98
N ALA A 101 -5.50 -4.14 0.21
CA ALA A 101 -5.67 -5.33 1.04
C ALA A 101 -6.42 -6.43 0.27
N GLN A 102 -6.02 -7.69 0.46
CA GLN A 102 -6.64 -8.82 -0.21
C GLN A 102 -8.06 -9.11 0.29
N GLN A 103 -8.31 -8.92 1.60
CA GLN A 103 -9.60 -9.25 2.18
C GLN A 103 -10.62 -8.11 1.99
N THR A 104 -11.77 -8.45 1.42
CA THR A 104 -12.97 -7.60 1.49
C THR A 104 -13.84 -8.05 2.66
N PHE A 105 -14.04 -7.19 3.65
CA PHE A 105 -14.82 -7.52 4.85
C PHE A 105 -16.33 -7.27 4.68
N TYR A 106 -16.70 -6.33 3.81
CA TYR A 106 -18.09 -5.99 3.55
C TYR A 106 -18.33 -5.89 2.04
N PRO A 107 -18.73 -7.00 1.38
CA PRO A 107 -19.02 -6.98 -0.05
C PRO A 107 -20.27 -6.13 -0.31
N GLN A 108 -20.07 -4.98 -0.92
CA GLN A 108 -21.14 -4.05 -1.29
C GLN A 108 -21.68 -4.37 -2.67
N GLY A 109 -23.01 -4.49 -2.78
CA GLY A 109 -23.70 -4.53 -4.06
C GLY A 109 -24.18 -3.14 -4.48
N TYR A 110 -24.08 -2.81 -5.76
CA TYR A 110 -24.71 -1.63 -6.34
C TYR A 110 -26.06 -2.01 -6.95
N GLY A 111 -27.09 -1.22 -6.67
CA GLY A 111 -28.44 -1.39 -7.18
C GLY A 111 -29.01 -0.08 -7.70
N ILE A 112 -29.99 -0.17 -8.59
CA ILE A 112 -30.72 0.99 -9.11
C ILE A 112 -32.02 1.10 -8.32
N ALA A 113 -32.17 2.18 -7.56
CA ALA A 113 -33.37 2.44 -6.77
C ALA A 113 -34.48 3.03 -7.65
N CYS A 114 -35.68 2.48 -7.54
CA CYS A 114 -36.89 2.96 -8.21
C CYS A 114 -37.95 3.33 -7.15
N PHE A 115 -38.89 4.20 -7.51
CA PHE A 115 -40.03 4.48 -6.65
C PHE A 115 -40.91 3.24 -6.45
N SER A 116 -41.58 3.17 -5.29
CA SER A 116 -42.46 2.04 -4.97
C SER A 116 -43.59 1.92 -5.98
N GLY A 117 -43.83 0.72 -6.51
CA GLY A 117 -44.88 0.46 -7.49
C GLY A 117 -44.54 0.88 -8.93
N ALA A 118 -43.26 1.13 -9.25
CA ALA A 118 -42.85 1.47 -10.61
C ALA A 118 -43.31 0.41 -11.64
N PRO A 119 -44.17 0.77 -12.63
CA PRO A 119 -44.79 -0.20 -13.53
C PRO A 119 -43.80 -0.84 -14.51
N PHE A 120 -42.65 -0.20 -14.73
CA PHE A 120 -41.58 -0.70 -15.59
C PHE A 120 -40.60 -1.64 -14.85
N LEU A 121 -40.70 -1.75 -13.52
CA LEU A 121 -39.74 -2.51 -12.70
C LEU A 121 -39.56 -3.97 -13.18
N PRO A 122 -40.63 -4.72 -13.52
CA PRO A 122 -40.46 -6.11 -13.98
C PRO A 122 -39.69 -6.21 -15.29
N LYS A 123 -40.03 -5.36 -16.27
CA LYS A 123 -39.33 -5.32 -17.57
C LYS A 123 -37.88 -4.86 -17.42
N PHE A 124 -37.66 -3.84 -16.57
CA PHE A 124 -36.33 -3.31 -16.30
C PHE A 124 -35.43 -4.37 -15.65
N ASN A 125 -35.93 -5.08 -14.64
CA ASN A 125 -35.18 -6.14 -13.97
C ASN A 125 -34.84 -7.29 -14.94
N GLN A 126 -35.76 -7.65 -15.84
CA GLN A 126 -35.49 -8.65 -16.87
C GLN A 126 -34.36 -8.21 -17.82
N MET A 127 -34.36 -6.94 -18.26
CA MET A 127 -33.28 -6.41 -19.09
C MET A 127 -31.95 -6.36 -18.33
N LEU A 128 -31.96 -5.93 -17.07
CA LEU A 128 -30.77 -5.87 -16.23
C LEU A 128 -30.15 -7.26 -16.06
N MET A 129 -30.98 -8.29 -15.82
CA MET A 129 -30.52 -9.67 -15.75
C MET A 129 -29.91 -10.17 -17.06
N ARG A 130 -30.47 -9.78 -18.21
CA ARG A 130 -29.87 -10.11 -19.52
C ARG A 130 -28.48 -9.49 -19.67
N ILE A 131 -28.32 -8.22 -19.30
CA ILE A 131 -27.03 -7.50 -19.33
C ILE A 131 -26.01 -8.15 -18.38
N LEU A 132 -26.44 -8.59 -17.19
CA LEU A 132 -25.58 -9.30 -16.25
C LEU A 132 -25.16 -10.67 -16.81
N SER A 133 -26.12 -11.45 -17.32
CA SER A 133 -25.86 -12.80 -17.86
C SER A 133 -24.99 -12.82 -19.11
N SER A 134 -24.95 -11.72 -19.86
CA SER A 134 -24.10 -11.59 -21.05
C SER A 134 -22.67 -11.14 -20.73
N GLY A 135 -22.35 -10.85 -19.47
CA GLY A 135 -21.02 -10.36 -19.07
C GLY A 135 -20.71 -8.93 -19.54
N LEU A 136 -21.72 -8.18 -19.99
CA LEU A 136 -21.52 -6.80 -20.46
C LEU A 136 -21.00 -5.90 -19.33
N ILE A 137 -21.44 -6.14 -18.09
CA ILE A 137 -21.03 -5.34 -16.93
C ILE A 137 -19.53 -5.50 -16.62
N SER A 138 -18.99 -6.72 -16.71
CA SER A 138 -17.56 -6.98 -16.48
C SER A 138 -16.73 -6.39 -17.62
N HIS A 139 -17.20 -6.51 -18.85
CA HIS A 139 -16.55 -5.91 -20.01
C HIS A 139 -16.47 -4.38 -19.90
N TRP A 140 -17.55 -3.70 -19.48
CA TRP A 140 -17.52 -2.25 -19.26
C TRP A 140 -16.61 -1.85 -18.10
N LYS A 141 -16.56 -2.64 -17.02
CA LYS A 141 -15.61 -2.44 -15.93
C LYS A 141 -14.17 -2.46 -16.45
N ASP A 142 -13.82 -3.48 -17.23
CA ASP A 142 -12.46 -3.66 -17.74
C ASP A 142 -12.05 -2.55 -18.70
N ILE A 143 -12.97 -2.11 -19.58
CA ILE A 143 -12.76 -0.95 -20.45
C ILE A 143 -12.47 0.31 -19.63
N GLU A 144 -13.29 0.59 -18.62
CA GLU A 144 -13.16 1.81 -17.83
C GLU A 144 -11.86 1.79 -17.01
N LEU A 145 -11.47 0.64 -16.47
CA LEU A 145 -10.23 0.48 -15.74
C LEU A 145 -9.01 0.60 -16.67
N GLY A 146 -9.07 0.04 -17.87
CA GLY A 146 -8.05 0.20 -18.91
C GLY A 146 -7.90 1.66 -19.35
N ARG A 147 -9.03 2.37 -19.52
CA ARG A 147 -9.06 3.80 -19.85
C ARG A 147 -8.41 4.64 -18.75
N ALA A 148 -8.77 4.38 -17.49
CA ALA A 148 -8.17 5.03 -16.32
C ALA A 148 -6.65 4.79 -16.23
N SER A 149 -6.19 3.58 -16.59
CA SER A 149 -4.76 3.27 -16.62
C SER A 149 -4.05 4.09 -17.71
N SER A 150 -4.61 4.15 -18.91
CA SER A 150 -4.01 4.88 -20.04
C SER A 150 -3.85 6.38 -19.77
N SER A 151 -4.79 7.01 -19.05
CA SER A 151 -4.65 8.42 -18.63
C SER A 151 -3.56 8.64 -17.58
N SER A 152 -3.27 7.64 -16.75
CA SER A 152 -2.23 7.73 -15.71
C SER A 152 -0.81 7.52 -16.26
N SER A 153 -0.69 6.88 -17.43
CA SER A 153 0.60 6.58 -18.07
C SER A 153 1.22 7.76 -18.83
N ALA A 154 0.54 8.91 -18.93
CA ALA A 154 1.11 10.11 -19.55
C ALA A 154 2.22 10.79 -18.70
N SER A 155 2.45 10.34 -17.46
CA SER A 155 3.43 10.94 -16.55
C SER A 155 4.29 9.94 -15.77
N SER A 156 4.35 8.68 -16.19
CA SER A 156 5.35 7.76 -15.63
C SER A 156 5.70 6.65 -16.62
N SER A 157 6.97 6.61 -16.97
CA SER A 157 7.64 5.47 -17.59
C SER A 157 7.21 4.15 -16.95
N THR A 158 6.60 3.32 -17.77
CA THR A 158 6.29 1.90 -17.67
C THR A 158 7.11 1.13 -16.62
N PRO A 159 6.45 0.25 -15.84
CA PRO A 159 6.81 -1.14 -16.02
C PRO A 159 5.57 -2.00 -16.30
N THR A 160 5.64 -2.68 -17.43
CA THR A 160 4.76 -3.74 -17.89
C THR A 160 4.63 -4.81 -16.83
N LEU A 161 3.39 -5.05 -16.41
CA LEU A 161 2.96 -6.17 -15.56
C LEU A 161 3.00 -7.49 -16.36
N THR A 162 4.20 -7.94 -16.72
CA THR A 162 4.43 -9.31 -17.21
C THR A 162 5.58 -9.91 -16.44
N GLY A 163 5.26 -10.63 -15.35
CA GLY A 163 5.95 -11.84 -14.85
C GLY A 163 7.47 -11.92 -14.73
N ASN A 164 8.21 -10.83 -14.95
CA ASN A 164 9.66 -10.83 -15.01
C ASN A 164 10.17 -9.60 -14.24
N ARG A 165 9.95 -9.62 -12.92
CA ARG A 165 10.65 -8.72 -12.00
C ARG A 165 12.13 -9.04 -12.11
N LYS A 166 12.83 -8.33 -13.01
CA LYS A 166 14.29 -8.30 -13.00
C LYS A 166 14.71 -7.94 -11.58
N PRO A 167 15.58 -8.72 -10.93
CA PRO A 167 16.05 -8.38 -9.60
C PRO A 167 16.64 -6.97 -9.65
N GLU A 168 16.23 -6.14 -8.70
CA GLU A 168 16.73 -4.80 -8.51
C GLU A 168 18.27 -4.84 -8.54
N ALA A 169 18.87 -4.08 -9.45
CA ALA A 169 20.31 -4.11 -9.63
C ALA A 169 20.96 -3.62 -8.32
N ILE A 170 21.91 -4.37 -7.79
CA ILE A 170 22.63 -4.03 -6.56
C ILE A 170 23.27 -2.64 -6.77
N THR A 171 22.70 -1.64 -6.13
CA THR A 171 23.19 -0.25 -6.15
C THR A 171 24.35 -0.10 -5.18
N LEU A 172 25.18 0.94 -5.41
CA LEU A 172 26.37 1.23 -4.61
C LEU A 172 26.07 1.40 -3.11
N GLU A 173 24.86 1.84 -2.76
CA GLU A 173 24.38 1.99 -1.39
C GLU A 173 24.42 0.68 -0.60
N HIS A 174 24.10 -0.45 -1.25
CA HIS A 174 24.15 -1.77 -0.60
C HIS A 174 25.58 -2.26 -0.35
N LEU A 175 26.58 -1.74 -1.07
CA LEU A 175 28.00 -2.11 -0.91
C LEU A 175 28.78 -1.10 -0.06
N GLN A 176 28.15 0.00 0.38
CA GLN A 176 28.82 1.10 1.08
C GLN A 176 29.46 0.65 2.40
N ALA A 177 28.82 -0.28 3.12
CA ALA A 177 29.37 -0.84 4.37
C ALA A 177 30.70 -1.58 4.16
N ALA A 178 30.88 -2.29 3.04
CA ALA A 178 32.13 -2.98 2.72
C ALA A 178 33.27 -1.97 2.47
N PHE A 179 32.99 -0.82 1.84
CA PHE A 179 33.99 0.24 1.66
C PHE A 179 34.41 0.86 3.00
N PHE A 180 33.48 1.07 3.94
CA PHE A 180 33.82 1.60 5.27
C PHE A 180 34.72 0.65 6.06
N ILE A 181 34.45 -0.66 6.01
CA ILE A 181 35.29 -1.68 6.67
C ILE A 181 36.70 -1.68 6.06
N LEU A 182 36.80 -1.53 4.74
CA LEU A 182 38.08 -1.50 4.04
C LEU A 182 38.92 -0.27 4.42
N VAL A 183 38.29 0.90 4.52
CA VAL A 183 38.96 2.12 5.01
C VAL A 183 39.42 1.96 6.46
N LEU A 184 38.58 1.40 7.31
CA LEU A 184 38.93 1.16 8.71
C LEU A 184 40.12 0.18 8.83
N GLY A 185 40.14 -0.88 8.02
CA GLY A 185 41.25 -1.83 7.96
C GLY A 185 42.55 -1.18 7.46
N PHE A 186 42.47 -0.25 6.51
CA PHE A 186 43.65 0.51 6.07
C PHE A 186 44.18 1.42 7.18
N LEU A 187 43.30 2.11 7.91
CA LEU A 187 43.70 2.97 9.01
C LEU A 187 44.38 2.19 10.13
N THR A 188 43.83 1.04 10.52
CA THR A 188 44.44 0.19 11.55
C THR A 188 45.80 -0.36 11.12
N ALA A 189 45.96 -0.75 9.85
CA ALA A 189 47.24 -1.19 9.31
C ALA A 189 48.30 -0.07 9.32
N VAL A 190 47.93 1.15 8.91
CA VAL A 190 48.84 2.31 8.95
C VAL A 190 49.26 2.63 10.39
N ILE A 191 48.33 2.61 11.34
CA ILE A 191 48.63 2.84 12.77
C ILE A 191 49.61 1.79 13.30
N SER A 192 49.38 0.51 12.98
CA SER A 192 50.27 -0.59 13.38
C SER A 192 51.69 -0.40 12.84
N LEU A 193 51.80 -0.02 11.56
CA LEU A 193 53.09 0.18 10.91
C LEU A 193 53.85 1.39 11.47
N VAL A 194 53.17 2.50 11.72
CA VAL A 194 53.78 3.67 12.39
C VAL A 194 54.22 3.31 13.81
N GLY A 195 53.44 2.52 14.53
CA GLY A 195 53.80 2.02 15.86
C GLY A 195 55.09 1.19 15.83
N GLU A 196 55.22 0.25 14.90
CA GLU A 196 56.44 -0.58 14.76
C GLU A 196 57.66 0.23 14.34
N VAL A 197 57.51 1.18 13.42
CA VAL A 197 58.61 2.06 12.99
C VAL A 197 59.06 2.97 14.12
N ALA A 198 58.15 3.54 14.90
CA ALA A 198 58.48 4.36 16.06
C ALA A 198 59.19 3.54 17.14
N TRP A 199 58.70 2.32 17.42
CA TRP A 199 59.31 1.40 18.38
C TRP A 199 60.72 0.97 17.99
N THR A 200 60.91 0.60 16.72
CA THR A 200 62.23 0.19 16.21
C THR A 200 63.22 1.35 16.12
N ALA A 201 62.76 2.56 15.79
CA ALA A 201 63.59 3.77 15.80
C ALA A 201 64.05 4.12 17.23
N TRP A 202 63.17 4.00 18.23
CA TRP A 202 63.52 4.18 19.64
C TRP A 202 64.52 3.12 20.14
N SER A 203 64.29 1.86 19.79
CA SER A 203 65.18 0.75 20.16
C SER A 203 66.60 0.91 19.57
N LYS A 204 66.74 1.44 18.35
CA LYS A 204 68.05 1.68 17.72
C LYS A 204 68.78 2.89 18.27
N SER A 205 68.08 3.84 18.89
CA SER A 205 68.69 5.04 19.46
C SER A 205 69.22 4.84 20.90
N CYS A 206 68.94 3.67 21.50
CA CYS A 206 69.40 3.26 22.84
C CYS A 206 70.61 2.29 22.82
N TRP A 207 71.22 2.05 21.65
CA TRP A 207 72.48 1.32 21.50
C TRP A 207 73.56 2.24 20.93
#